data_AF-A0A2T0WIG4-F1
#
_entry.id   AF-A0A2T0WIG4-F1
#
_cell.length_a   1.000
_cell.length_b   1.000
_cell.length_c   1.000
_cell.angle_alpha   90.00
_cell.angle_beta   90.00
_cell.angle_gamma   90.00
#
_symmetry.space_group_name_H-M   'P 1'
#
loop_
_entity.id
_entity.type
_entity.pdbx_description
1 polymer ?
#
loop_
_entity_poly.entity_id
_entity_poly.type
_entity_poly.pdbx_seq_one_letter_code
_entity_poly.pdbx_strand_id
1 'polypeptide(L)'
;MSRNVLRAITARQTIERLERTVAELQAAAEAGEIDRLPALDHELRCAAMAVIGTVPAGELPEEGQMDSLKEALRIVGETLDTLALQQKAQKARDHKANRLRLAYSRKD
;
A
#
# COMPACT_ATOMS: atom_id res chain seq x y z
N MET A 1 -18.28 27.87 15.14
CA MET A 1 -18.14 26.40 15.10
C MET A 1 -17.20 25.95 16.20
N SER A 2 -17.58 24.96 17.01
CA SER A 2 -16.75 24.46 18.13
C SER A 2 -15.59 23.60 17.62
N ARG A 3 -14.42 23.68 18.29
CA ARG A 3 -13.19 22.92 17.99
C ARG A 3 -13.43 21.41 17.81
N ASN A 4 -14.37 20.84 18.56
CA ASN A 4 -14.71 19.42 18.51
C ASN A 4 -15.40 19.02 17.20
N VAL A 5 -16.20 19.91 16.60
CA VAL A 5 -16.88 19.65 15.33
C VAL A 5 -15.90 19.64 14.17
N LEU A 6 -14.97 20.60 14.12
CA LEU A 6 -13.92 20.65 13.11
C LEU A 6 -13.01 19.40 13.17
N ARG A 7 -12.70 18.92 14.39
CA ARG A 7 -11.90 17.70 14.60
C ARG A 7 -12.61 16.44 14.12
N ALA A 8 -13.89 16.28 14.45
CA ALA A 8 -14.69 15.15 13.99
C ALA A 8 -14.78 15.10 12.45
N ILE A 9 -14.90 16.27 11.81
CA ILE A 9 -14.87 16.38 10.35
C ILE A 9 -13.51 15.96 9.79
N THR A 10 -12.40 16.44 10.37
CA THR A 10 -11.05 16.07 9.89
C THR A 10 -10.72 14.60 10.09
N ALA A 11 -11.14 14.01 11.22
CA ALA A 11 -10.94 12.58 11.50
C ALA A 11 -11.72 11.71 10.51
N ARG A 12 -12.97 12.08 10.23
CA ARG A 12 -13.80 11.40 9.24
C ARG A 12 -13.20 11.47 7.84
N GLN A 13 -12.73 12.65 7.42
CA GLN A 13 -12.07 12.82 6.12
C GLN A 13 -10.78 12.00 5.98
N THR A 14 -10.02 11.85 7.07
CA THR A 14 -8.79 11.04 7.05
C THR A 14 -9.07 9.54 7.01
N ILE A 15 -10.13 9.08 7.69
CA ILE A 15 -10.60 7.69 7.60
C ILE A 15 -11.14 7.39 6.20
N GLU A 16 -11.99 8.24 5.63
CA GLU A 16 -12.52 8.07 4.27
C GLU A 16 -11.39 8.03 3.23
N ARG A 17 -10.32 8.83 3.43
CA ARG A 17 -9.13 8.78 2.58
C ARG A 17 -8.40 7.44 2.72
N LEU A 18 -8.20 6.96 3.96
CA LEU A 18 -7.55 5.68 4.22
C LEU A 18 -8.29 4.52 3.55
N GLU A 19 -9.62 4.45 3.74
CA GLU A 19 -10.46 3.42 3.12
C GLU A 19 -10.37 3.43 1.59
N ARG A 20 -10.38 4.62 0.98
CA ARG A 20 -10.21 4.75 -0.47
C ARG A 20 -8.85 4.24 -0.94
N THR A 21 -7.77 4.63 -0.26
CA THR A 21 -6.43 4.19 -0.64
C THR A 21 -6.25 2.67 -0.49
N VAL A 22 -6.88 2.05 0.52
CA VAL A 22 -6.91 0.58 0.65
C VAL A 22 -7.62 -0.06 -0.54
N ALA A 23 -8.80 0.45 -0.90
CA ALA A 23 -9.58 -0.08 -2.03
C ALA A 23 -8.83 0.05 -3.37
N GLU A 24 -8.16 1.19 -3.60
CA GLU A 24 -7.34 1.41 -4.79
C GLU A 24 -6.12 0.47 -4.82
N LEU A 25 -5.49 0.23 -3.66
CA LEU A 25 -4.36 -0.69 -3.54
C LEU A 25 -4.79 -2.14 -3.82
N GLN A 26 -5.95 -2.56 -3.31
CA GLN A 26 -6.53 -3.87 -3.62
C GLN A 26 -6.85 -4.01 -5.11
N ALA A 27 -7.52 -3.02 -5.70
CA ALA A 27 -7.85 -3.02 -7.12
C ALA A 27 -6.59 -3.07 -8.01
N ALA A 28 -5.56 -2.31 -7.66
CA ALA A 28 -4.28 -2.34 -8.37
C ALA A 28 -3.57 -3.69 -8.23
N ALA A 29 -3.65 -4.33 -7.07
CA ALA A 29 -3.07 -5.66 -6.85
C ALA A 29 -3.81 -6.73 -7.65
N GLU A 30 -5.15 -6.70 -7.67
CA GLU A 30 -5.99 -7.61 -8.46
C GLU A 30 -5.79 -7.42 -9.97
N ALA A 31 -5.65 -6.17 -10.42
CA ALA A 31 -5.38 -5.84 -11.82
C ALA A 31 -3.92 -6.13 -12.25
N GLY A 32 -3.04 -6.49 -11.29
CA GLY A 32 -1.62 -6.72 -11.56
C GLY A 32 -0.85 -5.44 -11.92
N GLU A 33 -1.35 -4.27 -11.54
CA GLU A 33 -0.74 -2.96 -11.75
C GLU A 33 0.39 -2.69 -10.74
N ILE A 34 1.38 -3.59 -10.70
CA ILE A 34 2.43 -3.60 -9.67
C ILE A 34 3.25 -2.31 -9.64
N ASP A 35 3.39 -1.62 -10.77
CA ASP A 35 4.12 -0.35 -10.85
C ASP A 35 3.44 0.78 -10.03
N ARG A 36 2.13 0.67 -9.77
CA ARG A 36 1.36 1.64 -8.97
C ARG A 36 1.33 1.32 -7.48
N LEU A 37 1.61 0.05 -7.11
CA LEU A 37 1.53 -0.40 -5.71
C LEU A 37 2.46 0.35 -4.75
N PRO A 38 3.73 0.68 -5.09
CA PRO A 38 4.60 1.44 -4.19
C PRO A 38 4.07 2.85 -3.88
N ALA A 39 3.45 3.51 -4.88
CA ALA A 39 2.87 4.82 -4.70
C ALA A 39 1.63 4.76 -3.79
N LEU A 40 0.79 3.75 -3.98
CA LEU A 40 -0.40 3.52 -3.15
C LEU A 40 -0.04 3.11 -1.72
N ASP A 41 1.02 2.33 -1.50
CA ASP A 41 1.55 2.04 -0.16
C ASP A 41 2.03 3.30 0.57
N HIS A 42 2.78 4.15 -0.13
CA HIS A 42 3.23 5.42 0.44
C HIS A 42 2.04 6.29 0.85
N GLU A 43 1.02 6.40 -0.02
CA GLU A 43 -0.19 7.16 0.31
C GLU A 43 -0.97 6.54 1.48
N LEU A 44 -1.04 5.21 1.56
CA LEU A 44 -1.70 4.49 2.65
C LEU A 44 -1.03 4.80 3.99
N ARG A 45 0.31 4.78 4.03
CA ARG A 45 1.09 5.13 5.22
C ARG A 45 0.87 6.59 5.62
N CYS A 46 0.84 7.52 4.66
CA CYS A 46 0.55 8.92 4.92
C CYS A 46 -0.87 9.13 5.49
N ALA A 47 -1.87 8.46 4.92
CA ALA A 47 -3.26 8.51 5.40
C ALA A 47 -3.37 7.94 6.81
N ALA A 48 -2.72 6.82 7.10
CA ALA A 48 -2.71 6.20 8.42
C ALA A 48 -2.02 7.10 9.47
N MET A 49 -0.89 7.72 9.13
CA MET A 49 -0.24 8.71 10.00
C MET A 49 -1.12 9.93 10.28
N ALA A 50 -1.92 10.36 9.29
CA ALA A 50 -2.85 11.45 9.48
C ALA A 50 -4.01 11.08 10.43
N VAL A 51 -4.53 9.85 10.34
CA VAL A 51 -5.51 9.31 11.31
C VAL A 51 -4.93 9.32 12.72
N ILE A 52 -3.69 8.86 12.89
CA ILE A 52 -2.97 8.88 14.17
C ILE A 52 -2.83 10.32 14.70
N GLY A 53 -2.52 11.28 13.82
CA GLY A 53 -2.40 12.69 14.16
C GLY A 53 -3.72 13.38 14.55
N THR A 54 -4.87 12.74 14.33
CA THR A 54 -6.17 13.26 14.80
C THR A 54 -6.46 12.96 16.27
N VAL A 55 -5.66 12.09 16.91
CA VAL A 55 -5.74 11.79 18.34
C VAL A 55 -5.25 13.00 19.14
N PRO A 56 -6.00 13.50 20.15
CA PRO A 56 -5.60 14.65 20.94
C PRO A 56 -4.28 14.41 21.70
N ALA A 57 -3.42 15.44 21.75
CA ALA A 57 -2.25 15.43 22.61
C ALA A 57 -2.68 15.27 24.09
N GLY A 58 -2.35 14.13 24.69
CA GLY A 58 -2.72 13.78 26.07
C GLY A 58 -3.82 12.73 26.20
N GLU A 59 -4.47 12.36 25.10
CA GLU A 59 -5.34 11.17 25.05
C GLU A 59 -4.54 10.03 24.39
N LEU A 60 -4.53 8.87 25.05
CA LEU A 60 -4.02 7.67 24.41
C LEU A 60 -5.09 7.21 23.40
N PRO A 61 -4.70 6.87 22.17
CA PRO A 61 -5.57 6.11 21.29
C PRO A 61 -6.01 4.84 22.02
N GLU A 62 -7.24 4.39 21.81
CA GLU A 62 -7.73 3.16 22.43
C GLU A 62 -6.70 2.03 22.25
N GLU A 63 -6.31 1.40 23.36
CA GLU A 63 -5.35 0.30 23.36
C GLU A 63 -5.80 -0.76 22.35
N GLY A 64 -4.95 -1.07 21.37
CA GLY A 64 -5.24 -2.01 20.30
C GLY A 64 -5.59 -1.40 18.94
N GLN A 65 -6.17 -0.20 18.85
CA GLN A 65 -6.42 0.44 17.54
C GLN A 65 -5.11 0.82 16.84
N MET A 66 -4.19 1.41 17.60
CA MET A 66 -2.87 1.79 17.09
C MET A 66 -2.06 0.57 16.66
N ASP A 67 -2.12 -0.51 17.44
CA ASP A 67 -1.36 -1.73 17.17
C ASP A 67 -1.95 -2.48 15.97
N SER A 68 -3.27 -2.54 15.86
CA SER A 68 -3.95 -3.11 14.70
C SER A 68 -3.63 -2.36 13.42
N LEU A 69 -3.58 -1.02 13.47
CA LEU A 69 -3.23 -0.19 12.31
C LEU A 69 -1.76 -0.38 11.90
N LYS A 70 -0.83 -0.39 12.87
CA LYS A 70 0.59 -0.66 12.60
C LYS A 70 0.79 -2.05 12.02
N GLU A 71 0.12 -3.05 12.56
CA GLU A 71 0.22 -4.43 12.09
C GLU A 71 -0.36 -4.59 10.68
N ALA A 72 -1.51 -3.97 10.39
CA ALA A 72 -2.07 -3.96 9.05
C ALA A 72 -1.11 -3.31 8.03
N LEU A 73 -0.52 -2.16 8.36
CA LEU A 73 0.48 -1.51 7.50
C LEU A 73 1.73 -2.37 7.29
N ARG A 74 2.18 -3.08 8.33
CA ARG A 74 3.32 -3.99 8.25
C ARG A 74 3.04 -5.13 7.26
N ILE A 75 1.88 -5.78 7.38
CA ILE A 75 1.44 -6.88 6.51
C ILE A 75 1.32 -6.41 5.06
N VAL A 76 0.76 -5.22 4.82
CA VAL A 76 0.67 -4.62 3.48
C VAL A 76 2.08 -4.36 2.91
N GLY A 77 2.99 -3.81 3.69
CA GLY A 77 4.38 -3.61 3.26
C GLY A 77 5.07 -4.91 2.85
N GLU A 78 4.97 -5.96 3.67
CA GLU A 78 5.60 -7.25 3.41
C GLU A 78 5.02 -7.96 2.18
N THR A 79 3.69 -7.88 1.99
CA THR A 79 3.04 -8.46 0.81
C THR A 79 3.45 -7.75 -0.47
N LEU A 80 3.64 -6.43 -0.43
CA LEU A 80 4.12 -5.67 -1.58
C LEU A 80 5.59 -5.96 -1.91
N ASP A 81 6.46 -6.08 -0.90
CA ASP A 81 7.86 -6.44 -1.11
C ASP A 81 8.00 -7.84 -1.73
N THR A 82 7.19 -8.80 -1.27
CA THR A 82 7.17 -10.15 -1.84
C THR A 82 6.65 -10.17 -3.28
N LEU A 83 5.60 -9.41 -3.59
CA LEU A 83 5.10 -9.21 -4.96
C LEU A 83 6.19 -8.62 -5.88
N ALA A 84 6.90 -7.60 -5.43
CA ALA A 84 7.98 -6.97 -6.20
C ALA A 84 9.13 -7.96 -6.49
N LEU A 85 9.51 -8.77 -5.50
CA LEU A 85 10.53 -9.81 -5.66
C LEU A 85 10.11 -10.90 -6.66
N GLN A 86 8.85 -11.37 -6.57
CA GLN A 86 8.31 -12.36 -7.50
C GLN A 86 8.29 -11.84 -8.94
N GLN A 87 7.88 -10.59 -9.14
CA GLN A 87 7.85 -9.98 -10.47
C GLN A 87 9.26 -9.79 -11.05
N LYS A 88 10.24 -9.38 -10.24
CA LYS A 88 11.65 -9.29 -10.67
C LYS A 88 12.18 -10.66 -11.12
N ALA A 89 11.85 -11.72 -10.37
CA ALA A 89 12.21 -13.08 -10.75
C ALA A 89 11.52 -13.52 -12.05
N GLN A 90 10.24 -13.17 -12.24
CA GLN A 90 9.50 -13.48 -13.46
C GLN A 90 10.07 -12.76 -14.69
N LYS A 91 10.30 -11.44 -14.60
CA LYS A 91 10.94 -10.65 -15.67
C LYS A 91 12.31 -11.22 -16.06
N ALA A 92 13.11 -11.67 -15.08
CA ALA A 92 14.40 -12.30 -15.33
C ALA A 92 14.27 -13.65 -16.07
N ARG A 93 13.25 -14.46 -15.74
CA ARG A 93 12.94 -15.71 -16.43
C ARG A 93 12.51 -15.46 -17.87
N ASP A 94 11.63 -14.49 -18.09
CA ASP A 94 11.14 -14.14 -19.43
C ASP A 94 12.27 -13.64 -20.32
N HIS A 95 13.16 -12.78 -19.79
CA HIS A 95 14.34 -12.33 -20.51
C HIS A 95 15.28 -13.49 -20.88
N LYS A 96 15.48 -14.44 -19.97
CA LYS A 96 16.27 -15.66 -20.24
C LYS A 96 15.63 -16.51 -21.34
N ALA A 97 14.32 -16.72 -21.29
CA ALA A 97 13.56 -17.47 -22.28
C ALA A 97 13.63 -16.81 -23.67
N ASN A 98 13.46 -15.48 -23.74
CA ASN A 98 13.58 -14.73 -24.99
C ASN A 98 14.99 -14.81 -25.58
N ARG A 99 16.03 -14.72 -24.74
CA ARG A 99 17.42 -14.86 -25.18
C ARG A 99 17.70 -16.25 -25.74
N LEU A 100 17.16 -17.30 -25.13
CA LEU A 100 17.26 -18.66 -25.67
C LEU A 100 16.55 -18.77 -27.02
N ARG A 101 15.30 -18.29 -27.12
CA ARG A 101 14.55 -18.30 -28.38
C ARG A 101 15.28 -17.58 -29.51
N LEU A 102 15.88 -16.42 -29.25
CA LEU A 102 16.69 -15.68 -30.23
C LEU A 102 17.97 -16.42 -30.63
N ALA A 103 18.61 -17.13 -29.71
CA ALA A 103 19.80 -17.92 -30.00
C ALA A 103 19.51 -19.14 -30.88
N TYR A 104 18.35 -19.78 -30.67
CA TYR A 104 17.92 -20.92 -31.49
C TYR A 104 17.27 -20.53 -32.82
N SER A 105 16.70 -19.32 -32.94
CA SER A 105 16.11 -18.80 -34.19
C SER A 105 17.15 -18.35 -35.23
N ARG A 106 18.44 -18.25 -34.88
CA ARG A 106 19.52 -17.84 -35.80
C ARG A 106 20.22 -19.00 -36.51
N LYS A 107 19.70 -20.22 -36.38
CA LYS A 107 20.33 -21.45 -36.89
C LYS A 107 19.64 -22.08 -38.10
N ASP A 108 18.60 -21.44 -38.63
CA ASP A 108 17.99 -21.74 -39.93
C ASP A 108 18.22 -20.56 -40.87
#